data_AF-A0AA50HTF7-F1
#
_entry.id   AF-A0AA50HTF7-F1
#
_cell.length_a   1.000
_cell.length_b   1.000
_cell.length_c   1.000
_cell.angle_alpha   90.00
_cell.angle_beta   90.00
_cell.angle_gamma   90.00
#
_symmetry.space_group_name_H-M   'P 1'
#
loop_
_entity.id
_entity.type
_entity.pdbx_description
1 polymer ?
#
loop_
_entity_poly.entity_id
_entity_poly.type
_entity_poly.pdbx_seq_one_letter_code
_entity_poly.pdbx_strand_id
1 'polypeptide(L)'
;MKWHKESKVLLQGVHHPLGLTYLEQMRSCGTKLVAGVSPGHGGELIGDLPVFDLVDLAVKTVGPVDISLILNPPTEFWMRPRGDRRRHSSTSNCVRWSPPWI
;
A
#
# COMPACT_ATOMS: atom_id res chain seq x y z
N MET A 1 -12.92 5.40 15.37
CA MET A 1 -12.87 4.99 13.95
C MET A 1 -14.14 4.20 13.64
N LYS A 2 -15.02 4.66 12.75
CA LYS A 2 -16.25 3.95 12.36
C LYS A 2 -16.00 3.25 11.03
N TRP A 3 -16.18 1.94 10.98
CA TRP A 3 -16.02 1.15 9.78
C TRP A 3 -17.38 0.62 9.35
N HIS A 4 -17.73 0.87 8.10
CA HIS A 4 -18.98 0.45 7.47
C HIS A 4 -18.69 -0.50 6.30
N LYS A 5 -19.66 -1.36 5.93
CA LYS A 5 -19.51 -2.29 4.80
C LYS A 5 -19.19 -1.60 3.47
N GLU A 6 -19.63 -0.35 3.32
CA GLU A 6 -19.44 0.44 2.10
C GLU A 6 -18.10 1.18 2.03
N SER A 7 -17.32 1.12 3.10
CA SER A 7 -16.06 1.88 3.20
C SER A 7 -15.08 1.37 2.15
N LYS A 8 -14.45 2.29 1.42
CA LYS A 8 -13.55 1.99 0.32
C LYS A 8 -12.16 1.67 0.85
N VAL A 9 -11.64 0.51 0.45
CA VAL A 9 -10.37 -0.02 0.94
C VAL A 9 -9.31 -0.02 -0.15
N LEU A 10 -8.13 0.50 0.20
CA LEU A 10 -6.91 0.47 -0.61
C LEU A 10 -5.93 -0.55 -0.03
N LEU A 11 -5.35 -1.39 -0.88
CA LEU A 11 -4.37 -2.41 -0.49
C LEU A 11 -2.96 -2.04 -0.96
N GLN A 12 -2.02 -1.82 -0.04
CA GLN A 12 -0.61 -1.55 -0.36
C GLN A 12 0.22 -2.83 -0.23
N GLY A 13 1.08 -3.08 -1.23
CA GLY A 13 1.89 -4.30 -1.31
C GLY A 13 1.12 -5.49 -1.87
N VAL A 14 0.16 -5.24 -2.79
CA VAL A 14 -0.74 -6.28 -3.32
C VAL A 14 -0.01 -7.43 -4.04
N HIS A 15 1.13 -7.17 -4.67
CA HIS A 15 1.93 -8.18 -5.37
C HIS A 15 2.70 -9.15 -4.46
N HIS A 16 2.82 -8.85 -3.16
CA HIS A 16 3.48 -9.76 -2.24
C HIS A 16 2.59 -10.97 -1.92
N PRO A 17 3.17 -12.12 -1.50
CA PRO A 17 2.40 -13.33 -1.20
C PRO A 17 1.27 -13.10 -0.18
N LEU A 18 1.50 -12.26 0.83
CA LEU A 18 0.47 -11.85 1.79
C LEU A 18 -0.59 -10.95 1.14
N GLY A 19 -0.16 -10.01 0.30
CA GLY A 19 -1.06 -9.13 -0.47
C GLY A 19 -2.07 -9.91 -1.30
N LEU A 20 -1.61 -10.90 -2.06
CA LEU A 20 -2.46 -11.77 -2.89
C LEU A 20 -3.40 -12.62 -2.04
N THR A 21 -2.90 -13.24 -0.98
CA THR A 21 -3.71 -14.07 -0.07
C THR A 21 -4.85 -13.27 0.57
N TYR A 22 -4.53 -12.09 1.11
CA TYR A 22 -5.54 -11.25 1.75
C TYR A 22 -6.48 -10.59 0.73
N LEU A 23 -6.00 -10.30 -0.49
CA LEU A 23 -6.85 -9.78 -1.56
C LEU A 23 -8.00 -10.75 -1.87
N GLU A 24 -7.70 -12.04 -2.03
CA GLU A 24 -8.70 -13.07 -2.30
C GLU A 24 -9.69 -13.22 -1.14
N GLN A 25 -9.19 -13.23 0.11
CA GLN A 25 -10.04 -13.29 1.30
C GLN A 25 -10.94 -12.07 1.44
N MET A 26 -10.41 -10.87 1.19
CA MET A 26 -11.19 -9.63 1.28
C MET A 26 -12.26 -9.56 0.19
N ARG A 27 -11.95 -10.05 -1.02
CA ARG A 27 -12.94 -10.21 -2.10
C ARG A 27 -14.04 -11.19 -1.73
N SER A 28 -13.70 -12.36 -1.18
CA SER A 28 -14.70 -13.36 -0.79
C SER A 28 -15.58 -12.90 0.37
N CYS A 29 -15.05 -12.06 1.26
CA CYS A 29 -15.82 -11.40 2.31
C CYS A 29 -16.68 -10.23 1.81
N GLY A 30 -16.59 -9.84 0.54
CA GLY A 30 -17.35 -8.72 -0.04
C GLY A 30 -16.83 -7.35 0.38
N THR A 31 -15.55 -7.24 0.75
CA THR A 31 -14.92 -5.95 1.06
C THR A 31 -14.83 -5.11 -0.20
N LYS A 32 -15.16 -3.81 -0.10
CA LYS A 32 -15.10 -2.87 -1.22
C LYS A 32 -13.66 -2.41 -1.49
N LEU A 33 -12.87 -3.29 -2.09
CA LEU A 33 -11.53 -3.01 -2.58
C LEU A 33 -11.62 -2.13 -3.83
N VAL A 34 -11.02 -0.95 -3.78
CA VAL A 34 -11.10 0.03 -4.88
C VAL A 34 -9.80 0.14 -5.69
N ALA A 35 -8.65 -0.10 -5.05
CA ALA A 35 -7.37 -0.07 -5.73
C ALA A 35 -6.29 -0.84 -4.95
N GLY A 36 -5.29 -1.31 -5.70
CA GLY A 36 -4.03 -1.82 -5.18
C GLY A 36 -2.90 -0.81 -5.39
N VAL A 37 -1.87 -0.85 -4.55
CA VAL A 37 -0.64 -0.07 -4.73
C VAL A 37 0.55 -1.00 -4.63
N SER A 38 1.41 -1.00 -5.64
CA SER A 38 2.68 -1.71 -5.63
C SER A 38 3.70 -0.95 -6.48
N PRO A 39 4.81 -0.48 -5.88
CA PRO A 39 5.82 0.26 -6.62
C PRO A 39 6.39 -0.54 -7.79
N GLY A 40 6.49 0.07 -8.97
CA GLY A 40 6.98 -0.56 -10.19
C GLY A 40 5.92 -1.35 -10.98
N HIS A 41 4.70 -1.49 -10.44
CA HIS A 41 3.59 -2.25 -11.06
C HIS A 41 2.37 -1.37 -11.39
N GLY A 42 2.58 -0.05 -11.51
CA GLY A 42 1.51 0.89 -11.86
C GLY A 42 0.95 0.64 -13.26
N GLY A 43 -0.38 0.57 -13.37
CA GLY A 43 -1.09 0.33 -14.62
C GLY A 43 -1.50 -1.12 -14.84
N GLU A 44 -1.10 -2.04 -13.96
CA GLU A 44 -1.53 -3.44 -13.99
C GLU A 44 -2.93 -3.62 -13.39
N LEU A 45 -3.53 -4.77 -13.69
CA LEU A 45 -4.80 -5.22 -13.12
C LEU A 45 -4.61 -6.59 -12.46
N ILE A 46 -5.01 -6.72 -11.20
CA ILE A 46 -5.08 -8.01 -10.52
C ILE A 46 -6.54 -8.44 -10.52
N GLY A 47 -6.93 -9.21 -11.53
CA GLY A 47 -8.34 -9.47 -11.84
C GLY A 47 -9.01 -8.18 -12.32
N ASP A 48 -9.93 -7.65 -11.52
CA ASP A 48 -10.68 -6.41 -11.76
C ASP A 48 -10.17 -5.21 -10.92
N LEU A 49 -9.10 -5.39 -10.12
CA LEU A 49 -8.57 -4.34 -9.25
C LEU A 49 -7.41 -3.59 -9.93
N PRO A 50 -7.52 -2.26 -10.15
CA PRO A 50 -6.43 -1.46 -10.70
C PRO A 50 -5.28 -1.30 -9.70
N VAL A 51 -4.05 -1.49 -10.18
CA VAL A 51 -2.83 -1.31 -9.40
C VAL A 51 -2.12 -0.02 -9.81
N PHE A 52 -1.69 0.74 -8.81
CA PHE A 52 -0.97 1.98 -8.99
C PHE A 52 0.42 1.92 -8.37
N ASP A 53 1.33 2.71 -8.92
CA ASP A 53 2.69 2.86 -8.36
C ASP A 53 2.66 3.69 -7.06
N LEU A 54 1.74 4.67 -6.99
CA LEU A 54 1.63 5.62 -5.89
C LEU A 54 0.20 5.68 -5.34
N VAL A 55 0.11 5.81 -4.01
CA VAL A 55 -1.16 6.01 -3.29
C VAL A 55 -1.88 7.27 -3.77
N ASP A 56 -1.13 8.35 -4.02
CA ASP A 56 -1.69 9.62 -4.50
C ASP A 56 -2.39 9.45 -5.85
N LEU A 57 -1.79 8.70 -6.77
CA LEU A 57 -2.39 8.38 -8.07
C LEU A 57 -3.64 7.50 -7.93
N ALA A 58 -3.60 6.52 -7.03
CA ALA A 58 -4.75 5.68 -6.75
C ALA A 58 -5.94 6.52 -6.26
N VAL A 59 -5.75 7.38 -5.25
CA VAL A 59 -6.80 8.24 -4.67
C VAL A 59 -7.32 9.25 -5.70
N LYS A 60 -6.46 9.83 -6.54
CA LYS A 60 -6.89 10.72 -7.62
C LYS A 60 -7.78 10.01 -8.65
N THR A 61 -7.52 8.73 -8.92
CA THR A 61 -8.24 7.96 -9.94
C THR A 61 -9.54 7.36 -9.41
N VAL A 62 -9.51 6.77 -8.22
CA VAL A 62 -10.65 6.03 -7.62
C VAL A 62 -11.51 6.89 -6.67
N GLY A 63 -11.04 8.10 -6.38
CA GLY A 63 -11.69 9.04 -5.47
C GLY A 63 -11.34 8.79 -3.99
N PRO A 64 -12.14 9.32 -3.05
CA PRO A 64 -11.83 9.23 -1.62
C PRO A 64 -11.79 7.76 -1.18
N VAL A 65 -10.76 7.45 -0.39
CA VAL A 65 -10.51 6.14 0.22
C VAL A 65 -10.62 6.32 1.73
N ASP A 66 -11.40 5.48 2.39
CA ASP A 66 -11.61 5.55 3.84
C ASP A 66 -10.49 4.84 4.61
N ILE A 67 -9.91 3.81 3.98
CA ILE A 67 -9.11 2.78 4.64
C ILE A 67 -7.91 2.37 3.79
N SER A 68 -6.75 2.23 4.42
CA SER A 68 -5.58 1.57 3.83
C SER A 68 -5.16 0.32 4.62
N LEU A 69 -4.95 -0.79 3.92
CA LEU A 69 -4.28 -1.98 4.45
C LEU A 69 -2.87 -2.09 3.86
N ILE A 70 -1.85 -2.23 4.71
CA ILE A 70 -0.43 -2.24 4.31
C ILE A 70 0.14 -3.63 4.58
N LEU A 71 0.60 -4.30 3.52
CA LEU A 71 1.15 -5.67 3.56
C LEU A 71 2.56 -5.76 2.96
N ASN A 72 3.23 -4.62 2.80
CA ASN A 72 4.63 -4.58 2.37
C ASN A 72 5.51 -5.35 3.37
N PRO A 73 6.47 -6.16 2.89
CA PRO A 73 7.43 -6.81 3.76
C PRO A 73 8.34 -5.76 4.41
N PRO A 74 8.85 -6.02 5.63
CA PRO A 74 9.67 -5.08 6.37
C PRO A 74 10.98 -4.71 5.64
N THR A 75 11.46 -5.57 4.74
CA THR A 75 12.69 -5.38 3.96
C THR A 75 12.54 -4.34 2.85
N GLU A 76 11.37 -4.21 2.23
CA GLU A 76 11.15 -3.27 1.11
C GLU A 76 11.36 -1.81 1.53
N PHE A 77 10.93 -1.46 2.75
CA PHE A 77 11.15 -0.12 3.29
C PHE A 77 12.64 0.21 3.47
N TRP A 78 13.48 -0.81 3.69
CA TRP A 78 14.91 -0.66 3.96
C TRP A 78 15.81 -0.83 2.74
N MET A 79 15.34 -1.49 1.69
CA MET A 79 16.10 -1.75 0.46
C MET A 79 16.08 -0.60 -0.55
N ARG A 80 15.26 0.45 -0.33
CA ARG A 80 15.32 1.65 -1.17
C ARG A 80 16.68 2.34 -0.96
N PRO A 81 17.44 2.64 -2.04
CA PRO A 81 18.65 3.44 -1.94
C PRO A 81 18.33 4.72 -1.17
N ARG A 82 19.09 5.01 -0.10
CA ARG A 82 18.89 6.19 0.77
C ARG A 82 18.99 7.55 0.02
N GLY A 83 19.26 7.53 -1.29
CA GLY A 83 19.50 8.68 -2.17
C GLY A 83 18.30 9.22 -2.93
N ASP A 84 17.18 8.49 -3.10
CA ASP A 84 15.98 9.06 -3.74
C ASP A 84 14.95 9.54 -2.71
N ARG A 85 15.38 10.50 -1.89
CA ARG A 85 14.47 11.38 -1.15
C ARG A 85 14.23 12.61 -2.02
N ARG A 86 13.36 12.51 -3.03
CA ARG A 86 12.62 13.71 -3.43
C ARG A 86 11.75 14.12 -2.25
N ARG A 87 12.27 15.10 -1.50
CA ARG A 87 11.64 15.77 -0.37
C ARG A 87 10.24 16.21 -0.76
N HIS A 88 9.22 15.61 -0.18
CA HIS A 88 8.03 16.35 0.23
C HIS A 88 7.89 16.19 1.73
N SER A 89 7.97 17.34 2.40
CA SER A 89 8.06 17.53 3.84
C SER A 89 6.80 17.07 4.57
N SER A 90 6.94 16.12 5.49
CA SER A 90 6.21 16.04 6.78
C SER A 90 6.33 14.62 7.34
N THR A 91 7.37 14.38 8.14
CA THR A 91 7.44 13.40 9.25
C THR A 91 8.88 13.36 9.73
N SER A 92 9.24 14.39 10.49
CA SER A 92 10.44 14.37 11.32
C SER A 92 10.25 13.33 12.41
N ASN A 93 11.32 12.59 12.71
CA ASN A 93 11.55 11.77 13.90
C ASN A 93 11.14 10.28 13.87
N CYS A 94 11.75 9.51 12.97
CA CYS A 94 12.12 8.12 13.28
C CYS A 94 13.63 8.06 13.54
N VAL A 95 13.99 7.96 14.82
CA VAL A 95 15.37 7.76 15.27
C VAL A 95 15.83 6.38 14.78
N ARG A 96 16.96 6.35 14.08
CA ARG A 96 17.63 5.13 13.62
C ARG A 96 18.08 4.34 14.85
N TRP A 97 17.42 3.24 15.17
CA TRP A 97 17.98 2.19 16.02
C TRP A 97 18.83 1.27 15.15
N SER A 98 20.14 1.33 15.31
CA SER A 98 21.08 0.35 14.77
C SER A 98 21.37 -0.68 15.86
N PRO A 99 21.18 -1.99 15.63
CA PRO A 99 21.65 -3.00 16.57
C PRO A 99 23.19 -2.97 16.62
N PRO A 100 23.81 -3.18 17.80
CA PRO A 100 25.22 -2.84 18.06
C PRO A 100 26.27 -3.83 17.52
N TRP A 101 25.97 -4.60 16.46
CA TRP A 101 26.88 -5.67 16.01
C TRP A 101 27.11 -5.73 14.49
N ILE A 102 27.29 -4.57 13.84
CA ILE A 102 27.96 -4.43 12.54
C ILE A 102 28.95 -3.27 12.62
#